data_AF-A0A6A0A2D0-F1
#
_entry.id   AF-A0A6A0A2D0-F1
#
_cell.length_a   1.000
_cell.length_b   1.000
_cell.length_c   1.000
_cell.angle_alpha   90.00
_cell.angle_beta   90.00
_cell.angle_gamma   90.00
#
_symmetry.space_group_name_H-M   'P 1'
#
loop_
_entity.id
_entity.type
_entity.pdbx_description
1 polymer ?
#
loop_
_entity_poly.entity_id
_entity_poly.type
_entity_poly.pdbx_seq_one_letter_code
_entity_poly.pdbx_strand_id
1 'polypeptide(L)'
;MIATKREVEGGVETLRLLLPAVVTADLRLNTPRFVTLPNTLKAKRKQIEGTTPGELGVDVTPQLTTLRYEPPAKRKGGTIVGSVAELVQKLRDEAKVL
;
A
#
# COMPACT_ATOMS: atom_id res chain seq x y z
N MET A 1 0.44 19.94 -18.50
CA MET A 1 1.60 19.19 -17.99
C MET A 1 1.51 19.16 -16.47
N ILE A 2 1.65 17.98 -15.86
CA ILE A 2 1.65 17.81 -14.40
C ILE A 2 3.06 17.43 -13.94
N ALA A 3 3.48 17.91 -12.76
CA ALA A 3 4.71 17.50 -12.11
C ALA A 3 4.36 16.58 -10.94
N THR A 4 4.99 15.40 -10.86
CA THR A 4 4.77 14.42 -9.80
C THR A 4 6.09 14.01 -9.17
N LYS A 5 6.05 13.64 -7.90
CA LYS A 5 7.16 13.04 -7.17
C LYS A 5 6.84 11.57 -6.96
N ARG A 6 7.70 10.67 -7.46
CA ARG A 6 7.57 9.22 -7.33
C ARG A 6 8.57 8.72 -6.30
N GLU A 7 8.09 7.95 -5.33
CA GLU A 7 8.93 7.24 -4.38
C GLU A 7 9.57 6.02 -5.08
N VAL A 8 10.87 5.88 -4.91
CA VAL A 8 11.67 4.74 -5.38
C VAL A 8 12.59 4.30 -4.24
N GLU A 9 13.17 3.10 -4.31
CA GLU A 9 13.99 2.54 -3.22
C GLU A 9 15.12 3.47 -2.76
N GLY A 10 15.72 4.23 -3.69
CA GLY A 10 16.81 5.17 -3.41
C GLY A 10 16.40 6.61 -3.11
N GLY A 11 15.11 6.95 -3.03
CA GLY A 11 14.64 8.30 -2.74
C GLY A 11 13.44 8.74 -3.59
N VAL A 12 13.49 9.97 -4.12
CA VAL A 12 12.36 10.61 -4.79
C VAL A 12 12.76 11.10 -6.18
N GLU A 13 12.00 10.67 -7.19
CA GLU A 13 12.17 11.10 -8.58
C GLU A 13 11.10 12.12 -8.95
N THR A 14 11.47 13.22 -9.60
CA THR A 14 10.51 14.23 -10.09
C THR A 14 10.27 14.05 -11.58
N LEU A 15 9.03 13.78 -11.97
CA LEU A 15 8.62 13.56 -13.35
C LEU A 15 7.71 14.69 -13.84
N ARG A 16 7.80 15.02 -15.13
CA ARG A 16 6.86 15.92 -15.83
C ARG A 16 6.13 15.13 -16.89
N LEU A 17 4.81 15.08 -16.80
CA LEU A 17 3.95 14.28 -17.68
C LEU A 17 3.01 15.20 -18.48
N LEU A 18 2.86 14.89 -19.77
CA LEU A 18 1.81 15.49 -20.59
C LEU A 18 0.45 14.90 -20.22
N LEU A 19 -0.62 15.67 -20.40
CA LEU A 19 -1.98 15.19 -20.17
C LEU A 19 -2.56 14.63 -21.48
N PRO A 20 -3.44 13.61 -21.43
CA PRO A 20 -3.93 12.92 -20.24
C PRO A 20 -2.89 11.97 -19.63
N ALA A 21 -2.88 11.85 -18.30
CA ALA A 21 -1.94 11.00 -17.56
C ALA A 21 -2.66 10.19 -16.48
N VAL A 22 -2.13 9.00 -16.19
CA VAL A 22 -2.59 8.13 -15.09
C VAL A 22 -1.60 8.25 -13.94
N VAL A 23 -2.11 8.43 -12.72
CA VAL A 23 -1.30 8.58 -11.51
C VAL A 23 -1.82 7.64 -10.43
N THR A 24 -0.92 6.87 -9.83
CA THR A 24 -1.18 6.09 -8.62
C THR A 24 -0.69 6.86 -7.39
N ALA A 25 -1.45 6.84 -6.29
CA ALA A 25 -1.10 7.57 -5.08
C ALA A 25 -0.37 6.66 -4.07
N ASP A 26 0.76 7.16 -3.56
CA ASP A 26 1.44 6.57 -2.39
C ASP A 26 0.87 7.14 -1.08
N LEU A 27 1.05 6.42 0.04
CA LEU A 27 0.59 6.82 1.37
C LEU A 27 1.19 8.16 1.85
N ARG A 28 2.38 8.54 1.36
CA ARG A 28 3.04 9.80 1.73
C ARG A 28 2.48 11.01 0.99
N LEU A 29 1.58 10.81 0.02
CA LEU A 29 1.06 11.89 -0.81
C LEU A 29 0.25 12.92 0.00
N ASN A 30 -0.61 12.46 0.91
CA ASN A 30 -1.43 13.32 1.76
C ASN A 30 -1.97 12.56 2.99
N THR A 31 -2.55 13.32 3.93
CA THR A 31 -3.40 12.78 4.99
C THR A 31 -4.87 12.98 4.59
N PRO A 32 -5.65 11.90 4.38
CA PRO A 32 -7.07 12.03 4.02
C PRO A 32 -7.85 12.83 5.08
N ARG A 33 -8.63 13.81 4.63
CA ARG A 33 -9.48 14.62 5.52
C ARG A 33 -10.68 13.83 6.03
N PHE A 34 -11.15 14.16 7.24
CA PHE A 34 -12.43 13.67 7.73
C PHE A 34 -13.60 14.25 6.92
N VAL A 35 -14.63 13.44 6.73
CA VAL A 35 -15.85 13.85 6.02
C VAL A 35 -16.80 14.53 7.00
N THR A 36 -17.30 15.72 6.64
CA THR A 36 -18.29 16.42 7.45
C THR A 36 -19.68 15.83 7.28
N LEU A 37 -20.51 15.90 8.33
CA LEU A 37 -21.87 15.36 8.34
C LEU A 37 -22.73 15.87 7.15
N PRO A 38 -22.70 17.17 6.79
CA PRO A 38 -23.40 17.67 5.60
C PRO A 38 -22.92 17.02 4.28
N ASN A 39 -21.62 16.78 4.14
CA ASN A 39 -21.06 16.17 2.93
C ASN A 39 -21.43 14.69 2.83
N THR A 40 -21.48 13.97 3.95
CA THR A 40 -21.95 12.58 3.97
C THR A 40 -23.42 12.49 3.54
N LEU A 41 -24.29 13.39 4.02
CA LEU A 41 -25.70 13.44 3.60
C LEU A 41 -25.85 13.77 2.11
N LYS A 42 -25.04 14.67 1.56
CA LYS A 42 -25.03 14.98 0.12
C LYS A 42 -24.54 13.80 -0.70
N ALA A 43 -23.48 13.11 -0.27
CA ALA A 43 -22.92 11.96 -0.96
C ALA A 43 -23.95 10.81 -1.07
N LYS A 44 -24.73 10.56 -0.01
CA LYS A 44 -25.82 9.55 -0.03
C LYS A 44 -26.93 9.85 -1.04
N ARG A 45 -27.16 11.12 -1.39
CA ARG A 45 -28.16 11.53 -2.38
C ARG A 45 -27.64 11.51 -3.82
N LYS A 46 -26.32 11.44 -4.01
CA LYS A 46 -25.75 11.35 -5.36
C LYS A 46 -26.06 9.96 -5.91
N GLN A 47 -26.70 9.93 -7.05
CA GLN A 47 -26.94 8.69 -7.78
C GLN A 47 -25.60 8.10 -8.23
N ILE A 48 -25.44 6.80 -8.03
CA ILE A 48 -24.30 6.04 -8.55
C ILE A 48 -24.81 5.31 -9.79
N GLU A 49 -24.29 5.68 -10.95
CA GLU A 49 -24.58 4.97 -12.18
C GLU A 49 -23.90 3.60 -12.14
N GLY A 50 -24.68 2.54 -12.34
CA GLY A 50 -24.18 1.19 -12.45
C GLY A 50 -24.00 0.81 -13.92
N THR A 51 -22.84 0.27 -14.25
CA THR A 51 -22.52 -0.27 -15.59
C THR A 51 -21.92 -1.65 -15.39
N THR A 52 -22.22 -2.57 -16.29
CA THR A 52 -21.60 -3.91 -16.29
C THR A 52 -20.38 -3.96 -17.20
N PRO A 53 -19.36 -4.80 -16.93
CA PRO A 53 -18.23 -4.98 -17.85
C PRO A 53 -18.66 -5.38 -19.28
N GLY A 54 -19.76 -6.13 -19.40
CA GLY A 54 -20.34 -6.55 -20.69
C GLY A 54 -20.85 -5.37 -21.53
N GLU A 55 -21.46 -4.36 -20.91
CA GLU A 55 -21.86 -3.11 -21.59
C GLU A 55 -20.66 -2.34 -22.15
N LEU A 56 -19.47 -2.54 -21.58
CA LEU A 56 -18.22 -1.94 -22.01
C LEU A 56 -17.41 -2.82 -22.97
N GLY A 57 -17.90 -4.02 -23.30
CA GLY A 57 -17.19 -4.97 -24.17
C GLY A 57 -15.92 -5.56 -23.53
N VAL A 58 -15.84 -5.62 -22.20
CA VAL A 58 -14.67 -6.10 -21.46
C VAL A 58 -14.85 -7.57 -21.06
N ASP A 59 -13.91 -8.43 -21.47
CA ASP A 59 -13.82 -9.81 -21.00
C ASP A 59 -13.23 -9.87 -19.59
N VAL A 60 -13.93 -10.55 -18.68
CA VAL A 60 -13.55 -10.71 -17.27
C VAL A 60 -13.16 -12.16 -16.94
N THR A 61 -12.90 -12.99 -17.95
CA THR A 61 -12.43 -14.36 -17.77
C THR A 61 -11.11 -14.38 -16.99
N PRO A 62 -11.03 -15.04 -15.80
CA PRO A 62 -9.82 -15.07 -15.00
C PRO A 62 -8.68 -15.80 -15.73
N GLN A 63 -7.54 -15.14 -15.88
CA GLN A 63 -6.32 -15.74 -16.45
C GLN A 63 -5.45 -16.43 -15.40
N LEU A 64 -5.76 -16.27 -14.11
CA LEU A 64 -4.98 -16.80 -12.99
C LEU A 64 -5.90 -17.63 -12.08
N THR A 65 -5.40 -18.76 -11.60
CA THR A 65 -6.10 -19.62 -10.64
C THR A 65 -5.33 -19.68 -9.33
N THR A 66 -5.98 -19.28 -8.23
CA THR A 66 -5.40 -19.39 -6.88
C THR A 66 -5.41 -20.84 -6.42
N LEU A 67 -4.24 -21.43 -6.22
CA LEU A 67 -4.10 -22.86 -5.88
C LEU A 67 -4.21 -23.13 -4.37
N ARG A 68 -3.62 -22.26 -3.53
CA ARG A 68 -3.52 -22.47 -2.08
C ARG A 68 -3.34 -21.14 -1.36
N TYR A 69 -3.84 -21.04 -0.14
CA TYR A 69 -3.60 -19.93 0.78
C TYR A 69 -3.24 -20.49 2.15
N GLU A 70 -2.13 -20.04 2.72
CA GLU A 70 -1.70 -20.44 4.06
C GLU A 70 -1.18 -19.24 4.83
N PRO A 71 -1.39 -19.19 6.15
CA PRO A 71 -0.77 -18.16 6.98
C PRO A 71 0.76 -18.31 6.94
N PRO A 72 1.51 -17.20 7.02
CA PRO A 72 2.96 -17.26 7.11
C PRO A 72 3.38 -17.98 8.40
N ALA A 73 4.61 -18.53 8.40
CA ALA A 73 5.16 -19.20 9.56
C ALA A 73 5.15 -18.27 10.80
N LYS A 74 4.70 -18.79 11.93
CA LYS A 74 4.71 -18.03 13.19
C LYS A 74 6.16 -17.69 13.57
N ARG A 75 6.41 -16.44 13.94
CA ARG A 75 7.74 -16.00 14.42
C ARG A 75 8.10 -16.77 15.70
N LYS A 76 9.36 -17.20 15.81
CA LYS A 76 9.90 -17.77 17.07
C LYS A 76 9.87 -16.70 18.18
N GLY A 77 9.61 -17.12 19.42
CA GLY A 77 9.63 -16.22 20.57
C GLY A 77 10.98 -15.53 20.73
N GLY A 78 10.97 -14.25 21.11
CA GLY A 78 12.18 -13.52 21.48
C GLY A 78 12.63 -13.83 22.91
N THR A 79 13.79 -13.29 23.29
CA THR A 79 14.36 -13.43 24.63
C THR A 79 14.56 -12.05 25.25
N ILE A 80 14.22 -11.91 26.53
CA ILE A 80 14.49 -10.70 27.31
C ILE A 80 15.95 -10.76 27.77
N VAL A 81 16.71 -9.69 27.55
CA VAL A 81 18.11 -9.55 27.99
C VAL A 81 18.20 -8.58 29.16
N GLY A 82 19.13 -8.82 30.08
CA GLY A 82 19.30 -8.04 31.30
C GLY A 82 20.24 -6.84 31.17
N SER A 83 20.99 -6.73 30.07
CA SER A 83 21.94 -5.63 29.87
C SER A 83 22.23 -5.34 28.38
N VAL A 84 22.81 -4.17 28.10
CA VAL A 84 23.26 -3.78 26.77
C VAL A 84 24.40 -4.68 26.28
N ALA A 85 25.31 -5.09 27.16
CA ALA A 85 26.42 -5.99 26.80
C ALA A 85 25.90 -7.36 26.32
N GLU A 86 24.90 -7.92 27.02
CA GLU A 86 24.25 -9.17 26.64
C GLU A 86 23.51 -9.04 25.30
N LEU A 87 22.87 -7.89 25.04
CA LEU A 87 22.23 -7.62 23.75
C LEU A 87 23.24 -7.67 22.60
N VAL A 88 24.37 -6.96 22.74
CA VAL A 88 25.41 -6.92 21.69
C VAL A 88 26.00 -8.30 21.44
N GLN A 89 26.24 -9.08 22.50
CA GLN A 89 26.73 -10.45 22.38
C GLN A 89 25.74 -11.34 21.61
N LYS A 90 24.46 -11.34 21.97
CA LYS A 90 23.44 -12.14 21.27
C LYS A 90 23.23 -11.69 19.82
N LEU A 91 23.32 -10.39 19.54
CA LEU A 91 23.21 -9.88 18.18
C LEU A 91 24.38 -10.30 17.28
N ARG A 92 25.61 -10.35 17.83
CA ARG A 92 26.81 -10.77 17.11
C ARG A 92 26.85 -12.28 16.88
N ASP A 93 26.61 -13.07 17.94
CA ASP A 93 26.88 -14.51 17.93
C ASP A 93 25.67 -15.32 17.41
N GLU A 94 24.46 -14.99 17.85
CA GLU A 94 23.25 -15.75 17.53
C GLU A 94 22.53 -15.19 16.29
N ALA A 95 22.31 -13.86 16.25
CA ALA A 95 21.57 -13.23 15.16
C ALA A 95 22.44 -12.89 13.94
N LYS A 96 23.77 -12.74 14.11
CA LYS A 96 24.75 -12.40 13.05
C LYS A 96 24.35 -11.18 12.22
N VAL A 97 23.81 -10.16 12.88
CA VAL A 97 23.37 -8.91 12.24
C VAL A 97 24.29 -7.73 12.56
N LEU A 98 25.38 -7.97 13.30
CA LEU A 98 26.43 -7.02 13.68
C LEU A 98 27.82 -7.60 13.34
#